data_AF-A0A9X0APT2-F1
#
_entry.id   AF-A0A9X0APT2-F1
#
_cell.length_a   1.000
_cell.length_b   1.000
_cell.length_c   1.000
_cell.angle_alpha   90.00
_cell.angle_beta   90.00
_cell.angle_gamma   90.00
#
_symmetry.space_group_name_H-M   'P 1'
#
loop_
_entity.id
_entity.type
_entity.pdbx_description
1 polymer ?
#
loop_
_entity_poly.entity_id
_entity_poly.type
_entity_poly.pdbx_seq_one_letter_code
_entity_poly.pdbx_strand_id
1 'polypeptide(L)'
;MGESAGGGSILHYITAYGGMRGPPPFQQAILQSPGFQPNPGSIQQERISYYVLNDASIFSKRTITTIDDLRTVDARTLAKVNDFIVANSSYGLSTFGPTVDGLFVPALPGQILADKNFHTSLRLMIGRNNQEGILFTSPYISNQEDYIYNLRRFFPSAPQDTIHDILSSYPDQLDGKYGYTTEMMRAAVTSAESCFTCNTRYLNSKVGNKSYAYSFDVPPSLHAENFGYTFYNRPGSLTLDGISVFGGAALSLQDYIVNFVTTGTPNGRRVPDFPVYGSESNVLSINSSFLGTVSVDPLALRGQCKWWQKALYY
;
A
#
# COMPACT_ATOMS: atom_id res chain seq x y z
N MET A 1 2.73 14.44 3.09
CA MET A 1 1.69 13.73 2.32
C MET A 1 2.38 12.82 1.34
N GLY A 2 1.87 11.62 1.11
CA GLY A 2 2.44 10.66 0.17
C GLY A 2 1.38 9.71 -0.37
N GLU A 3 1.52 9.33 -1.64
CA GLU A 3 0.66 8.41 -2.37
C GLU A 3 1.43 7.10 -2.62
N SER A 4 0.75 5.95 -2.65
CA SER A 4 1.35 4.64 -2.95
C SER A 4 2.60 4.35 -2.09
N ALA A 5 3.74 4.08 -2.72
CA ALA A 5 5.05 3.91 -2.09
C ALA A 5 5.49 5.11 -1.23
N GLY A 6 5.06 6.33 -1.57
CA GLY A 6 5.25 7.52 -0.74
C GLY A 6 4.40 7.48 0.54
N GLY A 7 3.17 6.99 0.45
CA GLY A 7 2.34 6.69 1.62
C GLY A 7 2.94 5.56 2.47
N GLY A 8 3.46 4.52 1.83
CA GLY A 8 4.20 3.43 2.46
C GLY A 8 5.47 3.93 3.15
N SER A 9 6.20 4.87 2.55
CA SER A 9 7.38 5.50 3.15
C SER A 9 7.03 6.25 4.44
N ILE A 10 5.94 7.03 4.44
CA ILE A 10 5.45 7.70 5.65
C ILE A 10 5.13 6.68 6.74
N LEU A 11 4.45 5.58 6.39
CA LEU A 11 4.17 4.51 7.34
C LEU A 11 5.46 3.93 7.95
N HIS A 12 6.50 3.69 7.15
CA HIS A 12 7.81 3.27 7.66
C HIS A 12 8.47 4.31 8.57
N TYR A 13 8.34 5.61 8.28
CA TYR A 13 8.81 6.66 9.20
C TYR A 13 8.05 6.66 10.54
N ILE A 14 6.74 6.39 10.52
CA ILE A 14 5.92 6.30 11.74
C ILE A 14 6.37 5.13 12.61
N THR A 15 6.68 3.99 12.00
CA THR A 15 7.11 2.76 12.69
C THR A 15 8.63 2.63 12.81
N ALA A 16 9.38 3.65 12.42
CA ALA A 16 10.84 3.59 12.34
C ALA A 16 11.45 3.24 13.70
N TYR A 17 12.46 2.38 13.68
CA TYR A 17 13.18 1.94 14.88
C TYR A 17 12.29 1.35 15.99
N GLY A 18 11.07 0.90 15.66
CA GLY A 18 10.11 0.39 16.65
C GLY A 18 9.75 1.44 17.70
N GLY A 19 9.76 2.73 17.33
CA GLY A 19 9.47 3.83 18.24
C GLY A 19 10.57 4.16 19.25
N MET A 20 11.75 3.51 19.18
CA MET A 20 12.82 3.69 20.18
C MET A 20 13.65 4.97 20.00
N ARG A 21 13.58 5.64 18.84
CA ARG A 21 14.39 6.82 18.51
C ARG A 21 13.64 8.15 18.54
N GLY A 22 12.55 8.21 19.30
CA GLY A 22 11.72 9.41 19.40
C GLY A 22 10.75 9.58 18.22
N PRO A 23 9.87 10.59 18.30
CA PRO A 23 8.82 10.77 17.31
C PRO A 23 9.40 11.11 15.93
N PRO A 24 8.69 10.76 14.84
CA PRO A 24 9.12 11.16 13.51
C PRO A 24 9.15 12.69 13.37
N PRO A 25 9.89 13.24 12.40
CA PRO A 25 10.12 14.68 12.25
C PRO A 25 8.91 15.46 11.70
N PHE A 26 7.69 14.99 11.97
CA PHE A 26 6.43 15.62 11.55
C PHE A 26 5.36 15.40 12.62
N GLN A 27 4.37 16.29 12.67
CA GLN A 27 3.26 16.22 13.63
C GLN A 27 1.97 15.69 12.99
N GLN A 28 1.92 15.68 11.66
CA GLN A 28 0.76 15.31 10.86
C GLN A 28 1.19 14.58 9.60
N ALA A 29 0.38 13.64 9.14
CA ALA A 29 0.61 12.97 7.88
C ALA A 29 -0.69 12.68 7.12
N ILE A 30 -0.61 12.79 5.80
CA ILE A 30 -1.63 12.33 4.87
C ILE A 30 -1.04 11.14 4.11
N LEU A 31 -1.63 9.96 4.27
CA LEU A 31 -1.21 8.72 3.62
C LEU A 31 -2.31 8.32 2.64
N GLN A 32 -2.07 8.49 1.35
CA GLN A 32 -3.01 8.08 0.31
C GLN A 32 -2.54 6.72 -0.22
N SER A 33 -3.35 5.68 -0.04
CA SER A 33 -3.05 4.32 -0.51
C SER A 33 -1.66 3.81 -0.09
N PRO A 34 -1.28 3.85 1.21
CA PRO A 34 0.07 3.49 1.66
C PRO A 34 0.42 2.05 1.26
N GLY A 35 1.29 1.94 0.25
CA GLY A 35 1.57 0.70 -0.47
C GLY A 35 3.01 0.25 -0.31
N PHE A 36 3.21 -1.03 -0.01
CA PHE A 36 4.50 -1.70 -0.13
C PHE A 36 4.30 -3.21 -0.17
N GLN A 37 5.19 -3.91 -0.88
CA GLN A 37 5.28 -5.37 -0.80
C GLN A 37 5.92 -5.74 0.56
N PRO A 38 5.33 -6.67 1.33
CA PRO A 38 5.92 -7.08 2.60
C PRO A 38 7.18 -7.92 2.35
N ASN A 39 8.34 -7.38 2.74
CA ASN A 39 9.64 -8.07 2.67
C ASN A 39 10.17 -8.31 4.10
N PRO A 40 9.92 -9.49 4.67
CA PRO A 40 10.06 -9.74 6.11
C PRO A 40 11.46 -10.16 6.57
N GLY A 41 12.39 -10.44 5.65
CA GLY A 41 13.71 -10.94 6.02
C GLY A 41 14.71 -10.95 4.87
N SER A 42 15.93 -11.43 5.18
CA SER A 42 17.09 -11.31 4.30
C SER A 42 17.13 -12.29 3.14
N ILE A 43 16.42 -13.42 3.19
CA ILE A 43 16.52 -14.50 2.19
C ILE A 43 16.28 -13.98 0.75
N GLN A 44 15.24 -13.16 0.56
CA GLN A 44 14.94 -12.58 -0.74
C GLN A 44 16.00 -11.55 -1.15
N GLN A 45 16.50 -10.75 -0.19
CA GLN A 45 17.50 -9.72 -0.43
C GLN A 45 18.88 -10.30 -0.77
N GLU A 46 19.26 -11.42 -0.14
CA GLU A 46 20.48 -12.16 -0.45
C GLU A 46 20.41 -12.72 -1.88
N ARG A 47 19.26 -13.27 -2.28
CA ARG A 47 19.05 -13.74 -3.65
C ARG A 47 19.12 -12.60 -4.67
N ILE A 48 18.49 -11.46 -4.39
CA ILE A 48 18.56 -10.28 -5.25
C ILE A 48 20.01 -9.80 -5.36
N SER A 49 20.74 -9.73 -4.25
CA SER A 49 22.15 -9.32 -4.21
C SER A 49 23.02 -10.23 -5.07
N TYR A 50 22.80 -11.55 -5.03
CA TYR A 50 23.49 -12.49 -5.90
C TYR A 50 23.23 -12.19 -7.39
N TYR A 51 21.98 -11.95 -7.79
CA TYR A 51 21.66 -11.60 -9.18
C TYR A 51 22.29 -10.27 -9.61
N VAL A 52 22.27 -9.25 -8.75
CA VAL A 52 22.95 -7.96 -9.00
C VAL A 52 24.44 -8.15 -9.28
N LEU A 53 25.14 -8.89 -8.42
CA LEU A 53 26.59 -9.10 -8.57
C LEU A 53 26.92 -9.95 -9.81
N ASN A 54 26.11 -10.97 -10.08
CA ASN A 54 26.24 -11.81 -11.27
C ASN A 54 26.05 -11.00 -12.57
N ASP A 55 24.96 -10.24 -12.67
CA ASP A 55 24.65 -9.47 -13.88
C ASP A 55 25.63 -8.31 -14.06
N ALA A 56 26.07 -7.68 -12.97
CA ALA A 56 27.15 -6.70 -13.00
C ALA A 56 28.45 -7.33 -13.52
N SER A 57 28.77 -8.56 -13.14
CA SER A 57 29.95 -9.25 -13.65
C SER A 57 29.88 -9.49 -15.15
N ILE A 58 28.72 -9.95 -15.62
CA ILE A 58 28.46 -10.23 -17.04
C ILE A 58 28.53 -8.94 -17.86
N PHE A 59 27.84 -7.88 -17.44
CA PHE A 59 27.75 -6.65 -18.23
C PHE A 59 29.02 -5.80 -18.17
N SER A 60 29.76 -5.82 -17.05
CA SER A 60 31.05 -5.13 -16.95
C SER A 60 32.23 -5.93 -17.52
N LYS A 61 32.03 -7.21 -17.86
CA LYS A 61 33.09 -8.15 -18.28
C LYS A 61 34.24 -8.24 -17.27
N ARG A 62 33.92 -8.12 -15.98
CA ARG A 62 34.85 -8.18 -14.85
C ARG A 62 34.20 -8.97 -13.72
N THR A 63 34.98 -9.65 -12.90
CA THR A 63 34.44 -10.30 -11.71
C THR A 63 34.01 -9.26 -10.67
N ILE A 64 32.72 -9.24 -10.34
CA ILE A 64 32.09 -8.41 -9.30
C ILE A 64 31.52 -9.36 -8.25
N THR A 65 32.13 -9.43 -7.06
CA THR A 65 31.70 -10.36 -6.00
C THR A 65 31.30 -9.65 -4.72
N THR A 66 31.57 -8.36 -4.61
CA THR A 66 31.27 -7.55 -3.43
C THR A 66 30.53 -6.25 -3.79
N ILE A 67 29.91 -5.63 -2.79
CA ILE A 67 29.33 -4.29 -2.94
C ILE A 67 30.41 -3.24 -3.24
N ASP A 68 31.62 -3.41 -2.73
CA ASP A 68 32.74 -2.52 -3.04
C ASP A 68 33.15 -2.61 -4.51
N ASP A 69 33.17 -3.82 -5.08
CA ASP A 69 33.38 -3.99 -6.53
C ASP A 69 32.27 -3.30 -7.33
N LEU A 70 31.02 -3.47 -6.89
CA LEU A 70 29.84 -2.89 -7.53
C LEU A 70 29.91 -1.36 -7.57
N ARG A 71 30.45 -0.70 -6.52
CA ARG A 71 30.67 0.76 -6.49
C ARG A 71 31.65 1.26 -7.54
N THR A 72 32.51 0.40 -8.07
CA THR A 72 33.48 0.75 -9.13
C THR A 72 32.92 0.53 -10.53
N VAL A 73 31.72 -0.04 -10.66
CA VAL A 73 31.03 -0.21 -11.96
C VAL A 73 30.45 1.12 -12.39
N ASP A 74 30.55 1.46 -13.68
CA ASP A 74 30.03 2.70 -14.20
C ASP A 74 28.49 2.75 -14.18
N ALA A 75 27.94 3.96 -14.10
CA ALA A 75 26.49 4.18 -13.96
C ALA A 75 25.66 3.59 -15.11
N ARG A 76 26.18 3.54 -16.35
CA ARG A 76 25.44 2.99 -17.49
C ARG A 76 25.34 1.47 -17.38
N THR A 77 26.41 0.81 -16.96
CA THR A 77 26.39 -0.63 -16.69
C THR A 77 25.47 -0.95 -15.51
N LEU A 78 25.51 -0.18 -14.43
CA LEU A 78 24.58 -0.36 -13.28
C LEU A 78 23.11 -0.15 -13.67
N ALA A 79 22.81 0.85 -14.52
CA ALA A 79 21.47 1.05 -15.05
C ALA A 79 20.99 -0.18 -15.84
N LYS A 80 21.87 -0.75 -16.68
CA LYS A 80 21.55 -1.99 -17.42
C LYS A 80 21.32 -3.20 -16.51
N VAL A 81 22.11 -3.35 -15.45
CA VAL A 81 21.89 -4.38 -14.41
C VAL A 81 20.50 -4.20 -13.79
N ASN A 82 20.18 -2.97 -13.39
CA ASN A 82 18.89 -2.65 -12.81
C ASN A 82 17.73 -2.97 -13.78
N ASP A 83 17.83 -2.57 -15.04
CA ASP A 83 16.79 -2.84 -16.05
C ASP A 83 16.52 -4.35 -16.19
N PHE A 84 17.57 -5.18 -16.23
CA PHE A 84 17.43 -6.62 -16.42
C PHE A 84 16.79 -7.30 -15.20
N ILE A 85 17.21 -6.90 -14.00
CA ILE A 85 16.69 -7.44 -12.74
C ILE A 85 15.22 -7.05 -12.56
N VAL A 86 14.90 -5.77 -12.77
CA VAL A 86 13.54 -5.26 -12.63
C VAL A 86 12.62 -5.87 -13.68
N ALA A 87 13.07 -6.04 -14.93
CA ALA A 87 12.28 -6.69 -15.98
C ALA A 87 11.90 -8.15 -15.67
N ASN A 88 12.65 -8.82 -14.78
CA ASN A 88 12.37 -10.18 -14.35
C ASN A 88 11.48 -10.26 -13.08
N SER A 89 10.97 -9.12 -12.61
CA SER A 89 10.01 -9.08 -11.49
C SER A 89 8.72 -9.81 -11.86
N SER A 90 8.11 -10.50 -10.89
CA SER A 90 6.76 -11.03 -11.11
C SER A 90 5.76 -9.89 -11.28
N TYR A 91 4.72 -10.11 -12.09
CA TYR A 91 3.70 -9.09 -12.36
C TYR A 91 3.15 -8.48 -11.05
N GLY A 92 3.08 -7.15 -11.00
CA GLY A 92 2.57 -6.41 -9.85
C GLY A 92 3.54 -6.30 -8.65
N LEU A 93 4.71 -6.94 -8.73
CA LEU A 93 5.75 -6.85 -7.70
C LEU A 93 6.90 -5.94 -8.12
N SER A 94 7.63 -5.45 -7.13
CA SER A 94 8.88 -4.71 -7.33
C SER A 94 10.04 -5.53 -6.79
N THR A 95 11.14 -5.61 -7.54
CA THR A 95 12.34 -6.32 -7.05
C THR A 95 12.94 -5.63 -5.83
N PHE A 96 13.05 -4.30 -5.85
CA PHE A 96 13.60 -3.51 -4.75
C PHE A 96 12.48 -2.80 -3.99
N GLY A 97 12.55 -2.83 -2.66
CA GLY A 97 11.62 -2.14 -1.78
C GLY A 97 12.10 -2.18 -0.33
N PRO A 98 11.36 -1.54 0.60
CA PRO A 98 11.64 -1.62 2.02
C PRO A 98 11.67 -3.08 2.48
N THR A 99 12.64 -3.42 3.35
CA THR A 99 12.81 -4.75 3.94
C THR A 99 13.07 -4.60 5.43
N VAL A 100 12.71 -5.63 6.19
CA VAL A 100 13.13 -5.73 7.60
C VAL A 100 14.66 -5.76 7.65
N ASP A 101 15.25 -4.75 8.26
CA ASP A 101 16.71 -4.53 8.35
C ASP A 101 17.24 -4.65 9.80
N GLY A 102 16.34 -4.86 10.77
CA GLY A 102 16.69 -4.94 12.20
C GLY A 102 17.06 -3.59 12.84
N LEU A 103 16.98 -2.49 12.08
CA LEU A 103 17.36 -1.14 12.51
C LEU A 103 16.26 -0.12 12.22
N PHE A 104 16.18 0.41 10.99
CA PHE A 104 15.17 1.40 10.63
C PHE A 104 13.79 0.75 10.52
N VAL A 105 13.74 -0.45 9.95
CA VAL A 105 12.57 -1.33 9.86
C VAL A 105 12.87 -2.60 10.68
N PRO A 106 12.70 -2.58 12.02
CA PRO A 106 13.04 -3.72 12.86
C PRO A 106 12.09 -4.92 12.69
N ALA A 107 10.87 -4.68 12.21
CA ALA A 107 9.87 -5.67 11.82
C ALA A 107 8.93 -5.04 10.79
N LEU A 108 8.02 -5.81 10.19
CA LEU A 108 7.04 -5.24 9.26
C LEU A 108 6.16 -4.20 9.96
N PRO A 109 5.80 -3.07 9.31
CA PRO A 109 5.00 -2.02 9.94
C PRO A 109 3.72 -2.53 10.59
N GLY A 110 3.04 -3.51 9.99
CA GLY A 110 1.86 -4.16 10.57
C GLY A 110 2.11 -4.78 11.94
N GLN A 111 3.23 -5.47 12.14
CA GLN A 111 3.62 -6.10 13.41
C GLN A 111 3.97 -5.04 14.46
N ILE A 112 4.76 -4.03 14.09
CA ILE A 112 5.12 -2.92 14.99
C ILE A 112 3.86 -2.21 15.52
N LEU A 113 2.88 -1.97 14.63
CA LEU A 113 1.59 -1.39 14.99
C LEU A 113 0.75 -2.34 15.86
N ALA A 114 0.85 -3.66 15.67
CA ALA A 114 0.16 -4.63 16.51
C ALA A 114 0.62 -4.51 17.97
N ASP A 115 1.93 -4.44 18.17
CA ASP A 115 2.61 -4.37 19.48
C ASP A 115 2.57 -2.98 20.13
N LYS A 116 2.03 -1.97 19.43
CA LYS A 116 1.98 -0.56 19.85
C LYS A 116 3.36 0.07 20.08
N ASN A 117 4.39 -0.44 19.40
CA ASN A 117 5.76 0.05 19.48
C ASN A 117 6.00 1.22 18.50
N PHE A 118 5.24 2.32 18.64
CA PHE A 118 5.40 3.52 17.82
C PHE A 118 4.80 4.77 18.48
N HIS A 119 5.08 5.95 17.92
CA HIS A 119 4.56 7.22 18.44
C HIS A 119 3.12 7.50 17.97
N THR A 120 2.19 7.56 18.93
CA THR A 120 0.74 7.80 18.70
C THR A 120 0.33 9.29 18.82
N SER A 121 1.31 10.20 18.89
CA SER A 121 1.05 11.64 19.01
C SER A 121 0.54 12.27 17.71
N LEU A 122 0.72 11.59 16.58
CA LEU A 122 0.44 12.09 15.23
C LEU A 122 -1.06 12.25 14.96
N ARG A 123 -1.41 13.29 14.19
CA ARG A 123 -2.71 13.39 13.52
C ARG A 123 -2.60 12.83 12.11
N LEU A 124 -3.56 12.02 11.68
CA LEU A 124 -3.48 11.29 10.42
C LEU A 124 -4.75 11.47 9.58
N MET A 125 -4.57 11.65 8.28
CA MET A 125 -5.62 11.48 7.29
C MET A 125 -5.18 10.36 6.35
N ILE A 126 -5.95 9.28 6.28
CA ILE A 126 -5.54 8.05 5.60
C ILE A 126 -6.59 7.69 4.56
N GLY A 127 -6.17 7.64 3.31
CA GLY A 127 -6.99 7.28 2.18
C GLY A 127 -6.67 5.90 1.65
N ARG A 128 -7.65 5.27 1.02
CA ARG A 128 -7.48 4.19 0.05
C ARG A 128 -8.39 4.44 -1.15
N ASN A 129 -8.03 3.91 -2.30
CA ASN A 129 -8.96 3.75 -3.42
C ASN A 129 -9.77 2.45 -3.23
N ASN A 130 -10.94 2.35 -3.85
CA ASN A 130 -11.77 1.15 -3.70
C ASN A 130 -11.16 -0.07 -4.42
N GLN A 131 -10.47 0.13 -5.55
CA GLN A 131 -9.88 -0.91 -6.39
C GLN A 131 -8.34 -0.86 -6.37
N GLU A 132 -7.72 -0.92 -5.18
CA GLU A 132 -6.24 -0.82 -5.04
C GLU A 132 -5.48 -1.92 -5.79
N GLY A 133 -6.01 -3.14 -5.83
CA GLY A 133 -5.23 -4.31 -6.23
C GLY A 133 -5.17 -4.55 -7.74
N ILE A 134 -6.11 -4.01 -8.52
CA ILE A 134 -6.29 -4.37 -9.93
C ILE A 134 -5.00 -4.17 -10.75
N LEU A 135 -4.31 -3.04 -10.54
CA LEU A 135 -3.06 -2.72 -11.27
C LEU A 135 -1.87 -3.60 -10.86
N PHE A 136 -1.98 -4.35 -9.77
CA PHE A 136 -0.91 -5.20 -9.20
C PHE A 136 -1.23 -6.68 -9.32
N THR A 137 -2.27 -7.05 -10.07
CA THR A 137 -2.71 -8.43 -10.21
C THR A 137 -2.66 -8.86 -11.66
N SER A 138 -2.07 -10.03 -11.90
CA SER A 138 -1.91 -10.57 -13.26
C SER A 138 -3.27 -10.70 -13.94
N PRO A 139 -3.46 -10.11 -15.14
CA PRO A 139 -4.71 -10.23 -15.88
C PRO A 139 -4.94 -11.64 -16.44
N TYR A 140 -3.93 -12.51 -16.36
CA TYR A 140 -3.99 -13.90 -16.85
C TYR A 140 -4.55 -14.89 -15.82
N ILE A 141 -4.93 -14.44 -14.63
CA ILE A 141 -5.55 -15.30 -13.61
C ILE A 141 -6.98 -15.63 -14.04
N SER A 142 -7.20 -16.87 -14.48
CA SER A 142 -8.48 -17.31 -15.04
C SER A 142 -9.20 -18.35 -14.19
N ASN A 143 -8.46 -19.07 -13.35
CA ASN A 143 -8.94 -20.17 -12.53
C ASN A 143 -8.18 -20.24 -11.19
N GLN A 144 -8.63 -21.12 -10.29
CA GLN A 144 -8.03 -21.28 -8.97
C GLN A 144 -6.55 -21.68 -8.99
N GLU A 145 -6.10 -22.46 -9.98
CA GLU A 145 -4.70 -22.87 -10.10
C GLU A 145 -3.81 -21.66 -10.42
N ASP A 146 -4.25 -20.78 -11.32
CA ASP A 146 -3.56 -19.52 -11.63
C ASP A 146 -3.47 -18.62 -10.40
N TYR A 147 -4.54 -18.56 -9.59
CA TYR A 147 -4.56 -17.78 -8.35
C TYR A 147 -3.57 -18.35 -7.31
N ILE A 148 -3.54 -19.66 -7.10
CA ILE A 148 -2.55 -20.32 -6.22
C ILE A 148 -1.12 -20.06 -6.72
N TYR A 149 -0.91 -20.14 -8.04
CA TYR A 149 0.38 -19.83 -8.65
C TYR A 149 0.79 -18.37 -8.40
N ASN A 150 -0.15 -17.42 -8.52
CA ASN A 150 0.08 -16.03 -8.19
C ASN A 150 0.46 -15.84 -6.70
N LEU A 151 -0.27 -16.47 -5.78
CA LEU A 151 0.05 -16.42 -4.34
C LEU A 151 1.47 -16.93 -4.04
N ARG A 152 1.90 -18.03 -4.69
CA ARG A 152 3.25 -18.56 -4.52
C ARG A 152 4.34 -17.68 -5.12
N ARG A 153 4.02 -16.88 -6.15
CA ARG A 153 4.94 -15.86 -6.67
C ARG A 153 5.03 -14.66 -5.74
N PHE A 154 3.91 -14.28 -5.13
CA PHE A 154 3.79 -13.16 -4.21
C PHE A 154 4.44 -13.43 -2.85
N PHE A 155 4.22 -14.64 -2.32
CA PHE A 155 4.74 -15.11 -1.03
C PHE A 155 5.57 -16.38 -1.23
N PRO A 156 6.79 -16.27 -1.81
CA PRO A 156 7.59 -17.43 -2.21
C PRO A 156 8.06 -18.31 -1.05
N SER A 157 8.07 -17.80 0.17
CA SER A 157 8.43 -18.54 1.39
C SER A 157 7.22 -18.98 2.23
N ALA A 158 5.99 -18.66 1.82
CA ALA A 158 4.82 -19.02 2.60
C ALA A 158 4.66 -20.55 2.71
N PRO A 159 4.47 -21.10 3.93
CA PRO A 159 4.10 -22.50 4.12
C PRO A 159 2.80 -22.87 3.39
N GLN A 160 2.64 -24.15 3.06
CA GLN A 160 1.44 -24.64 2.39
C GLN A 160 0.16 -24.35 3.20
N ASP A 161 0.21 -24.47 4.53
CA ASP A 161 -0.90 -24.16 5.42
C ASP A 161 -1.28 -22.67 5.34
N THR A 162 -0.30 -21.78 5.22
CA THR A 162 -0.55 -20.34 5.02
C THR A 162 -1.26 -20.07 3.70
N ILE A 163 -0.87 -20.75 2.61
CA ILE A 163 -1.58 -20.63 1.33
C ILE A 163 -3.04 -21.10 1.49
N HIS A 164 -3.26 -22.19 2.22
CA HIS A 164 -4.61 -22.69 2.52
C HIS A 164 -5.44 -21.68 3.35
N ASP A 165 -4.84 -21.03 4.34
CA ASP A 165 -5.47 -19.97 5.13
C ASP A 165 -5.88 -18.77 4.28
N ILE A 166 -5.03 -18.37 3.31
CA ILE A 166 -5.36 -17.30 2.35
C ILE A 166 -6.57 -17.72 1.51
N LEU A 167 -6.54 -18.92 0.91
CA LEU A 167 -7.65 -19.42 0.08
C LEU A 167 -8.96 -19.51 0.87
N SER A 168 -8.89 -19.87 2.16
CA SER A 168 -10.06 -19.91 3.05
C SER A 168 -10.60 -18.52 3.36
N SER A 169 -9.73 -17.52 3.44
CA SER A 169 -10.08 -16.12 3.72
C SER A 169 -10.64 -15.37 2.51
N TYR A 170 -10.35 -15.86 1.31
CA TYR A 170 -10.85 -15.38 0.02
C TYR A 170 -11.46 -16.55 -0.74
N PRO A 171 -12.68 -17.00 -0.42
CA PRO A 171 -13.28 -18.20 -1.00
C PRO A 171 -13.57 -18.05 -2.50
N ASP A 172 -13.51 -19.17 -3.24
CA ASP A 172 -13.91 -19.27 -4.65
C ASP A 172 -15.45 -19.21 -4.78
N GLN A 173 -16.02 -18.06 -4.44
CA GLN A 173 -17.43 -17.74 -4.55
C GLN A 173 -17.54 -16.44 -5.34
N LEU A 174 -17.69 -16.58 -6.66
CA LEU A 174 -17.61 -15.51 -7.65
C LEU A 174 -18.97 -14.84 -7.92
N ASP A 175 -19.89 -14.86 -6.96
CA ASP A 175 -21.23 -14.26 -7.06
C ASP A 175 -21.26 -12.77 -6.66
N GLY A 176 -20.11 -12.18 -6.35
CA GLY A 176 -19.98 -10.79 -5.91
C GLY A 176 -20.08 -10.59 -4.40
N LYS A 177 -20.43 -11.61 -3.59
CA LYS A 177 -20.58 -11.49 -2.13
C LYS A 177 -19.37 -10.91 -1.42
N TYR A 178 -18.16 -11.21 -1.91
CA TYR A 178 -16.90 -10.76 -1.30
C TYR A 178 -16.26 -9.56 -2.02
N GLY A 179 -16.97 -8.95 -2.98
CA GLY A 179 -16.48 -7.84 -3.78
C GLY A 179 -15.73 -8.25 -5.05
N TYR A 180 -15.84 -9.52 -5.47
CA TYR A 180 -15.25 -10.05 -6.70
C TYR A 180 -16.18 -11.03 -7.40
N THR A 181 -16.09 -11.05 -8.73
CA THR A 181 -16.88 -11.94 -9.62
C THR A 181 -16.00 -12.75 -10.58
N THR A 182 -14.68 -12.66 -10.46
CA THR A 182 -13.70 -13.41 -11.24
C THR A 182 -12.50 -13.79 -10.37
N GLU A 183 -11.74 -14.80 -10.77
CA GLU A 183 -10.51 -15.20 -10.06
C GLU A 183 -9.44 -14.09 -10.08
N MET A 184 -9.34 -13.32 -11.17
CA MET A 184 -8.48 -12.12 -11.21
C MET A 184 -8.91 -11.10 -10.15
N MET A 185 -10.22 -10.80 -10.03
CA MET A 185 -10.70 -9.86 -9.02
C MET A 185 -10.55 -10.39 -7.58
N ARG A 186 -10.70 -11.71 -7.40
CA ARG A 186 -10.41 -12.39 -6.12
C ARG A 186 -8.95 -12.17 -5.73
N ALA A 187 -8.02 -12.41 -6.64
CA ALA A 187 -6.60 -12.13 -6.45
C ALA A 187 -6.32 -10.64 -6.21
N ALA A 188 -7.03 -9.74 -6.92
CA ALA A 188 -6.89 -8.30 -6.73
C ALA A 188 -7.31 -7.83 -5.33
N VAL A 189 -8.39 -8.38 -4.77
CA VAL A 189 -8.78 -8.10 -3.37
C VAL A 189 -7.70 -8.60 -2.41
N THR A 190 -7.09 -9.76 -2.66
CA THR A 190 -5.98 -10.29 -1.86
C THR A 190 -4.71 -9.44 -1.96
N SER A 191 -4.33 -8.98 -3.15
CA SER A 191 -3.21 -8.05 -3.35
C SER A 191 -3.47 -6.69 -2.69
N ALA A 192 -4.70 -6.17 -2.82
CA ALA A 192 -5.12 -4.93 -2.18
C ALA A 192 -4.96 -5.01 -0.64
N GLU A 193 -5.49 -6.06 -0.03
CA GLU A 193 -5.44 -6.23 1.42
C GLU A 193 -4.05 -6.55 1.95
N SER A 194 -3.24 -7.32 1.23
CA SER A 194 -1.89 -7.66 1.68
C SER A 194 -0.90 -6.49 1.59
N CYS A 195 -1.09 -5.55 0.64
CA CYS A 195 -0.08 -4.52 0.35
C CYS A 195 -0.54 -3.07 0.53
N PHE A 196 -1.84 -2.79 0.59
CA PHE A 196 -2.37 -1.42 0.56
C PHE A 196 -3.44 -1.18 1.63
N THR A 197 -4.61 -1.80 1.48
CA THR A 197 -5.80 -1.42 2.26
C THR A 197 -5.65 -1.76 3.73
N CYS A 198 -5.08 -2.92 4.09
CA CYS A 198 -4.88 -3.24 5.50
C CYS A 198 -3.85 -2.35 6.19
N ASN A 199 -2.88 -1.78 5.47
CA ASN A 199 -1.96 -0.78 6.02
C ASN A 199 -2.71 0.44 6.58
N THR A 200 -3.80 0.85 5.90
CA THR A 200 -4.64 1.94 6.39
C THR A 200 -5.32 1.59 7.71
N ARG A 201 -5.87 0.38 7.82
CA ARG A 201 -6.57 -0.09 9.01
C ARG A 201 -5.63 -0.27 10.21
N TYR A 202 -4.44 -0.83 9.98
CA TYR A 202 -3.45 -1.02 11.05
C TYR A 202 -3.17 0.30 11.75
N LEU A 203 -2.94 1.36 10.98
CA LEU A 203 -2.58 2.65 11.53
C LEU A 203 -3.78 3.38 12.15
N ASN A 204 -4.92 3.41 11.45
CA ASN A 204 -6.16 4.02 11.95
C ASN A 204 -6.60 3.44 13.31
N SER A 205 -6.54 2.10 13.46
CA SER A 205 -6.98 1.43 14.69
C SER A 205 -6.07 1.65 15.91
N LYS A 206 -4.91 2.31 15.74
CA LYS A 206 -3.89 2.43 16.79
C LYS A 206 -3.63 3.84 17.29
N VAL A 207 -4.18 4.87 16.63
CA VAL A 207 -3.97 6.28 17.00
C VAL A 207 -5.17 6.94 17.69
N GLY A 208 -6.24 6.18 17.97
CA GLY A 208 -7.43 6.66 18.67
C GLY A 208 -8.16 7.76 17.90
N ASN A 209 -8.57 8.83 18.59
CA ASN A 209 -9.36 9.94 18.01
C ASN A 209 -8.51 10.96 17.23
N LYS A 210 -7.40 10.52 16.64
CA LYS A 210 -6.46 11.38 15.89
C LYS A 210 -6.34 10.99 14.42
N SER A 211 -7.16 10.06 13.93
CA SER A 211 -7.19 9.72 12.51
C SER A 211 -8.55 9.92 11.87
N TYR A 212 -8.49 10.23 10.58
CA TYR A 212 -9.61 10.37 9.67
C TYR A 212 -9.37 9.45 8.47
N ALA A 213 -10.32 8.56 8.18
CA ALA A 213 -10.17 7.59 7.09
C ALA A 213 -11.13 7.90 5.94
N TYR A 214 -10.66 7.86 4.71
CA TYR A 214 -11.53 7.96 3.54
C TYR A 214 -11.32 6.80 2.56
N SER A 215 -12.40 6.43 1.87
CA SER A 215 -12.38 5.58 0.68
C SER A 215 -12.65 6.46 -0.54
N PHE A 216 -11.79 6.41 -1.53
CA PHE A 216 -12.01 7.05 -2.82
C PHE A 216 -12.75 6.08 -3.73
N ASP A 217 -13.99 6.43 -4.05
CA ASP A 217 -14.98 5.55 -4.69
C ASP A 217 -15.55 6.18 -5.98
N VAL A 218 -14.84 7.13 -6.58
CA VAL A 218 -15.16 7.63 -7.92
C VAL A 218 -14.68 6.60 -8.95
N PRO A 219 -15.56 5.98 -9.75
CA PRO A 219 -15.15 4.91 -10.66
C PRO A 219 -14.14 5.39 -11.73
N PRO A 220 -13.18 4.53 -12.13
CA PRO A 220 -13.03 3.13 -11.73
C PRO A 220 -12.35 2.89 -10.37
N SER A 221 -11.89 3.94 -9.69
CA SER A 221 -11.30 3.90 -8.34
C SER A 221 -10.06 3.00 -8.26
N LEU A 222 -9.28 2.92 -9.33
CA LEU A 222 -8.02 2.20 -9.32
C LEU A 222 -6.99 2.89 -8.41
N HIS A 223 -5.95 2.15 -8.06
CA HIS A 223 -4.81 2.70 -7.32
C HIS A 223 -4.28 3.99 -7.95
N ALA A 224 -3.98 4.97 -7.10
CA ALA A 224 -3.52 6.32 -7.46
C ALA A 224 -4.49 7.20 -8.28
N GLU A 225 -5.72 6.78 -8.60
CA GLU A 225 -6.66 7.64 -9.36
C GLU A 225 -7.01 8.94 -8.64
N ASN A 226 -7.11 8.89 -7.31
CA ASN A 226 -7.34 10.06 -6.46
C ASN A 226 -6.23 11.13 -6.60
N PHE A 227 -5.11 10.85 -7.26
CA PHE A 227 -4.07 11.82 -7.57
C PHE A 227 -4.59 12.97 -8.45
N GLY A 228 -5.38 12.65 -9.49
CA GLY A 228 -5.99 13.66 -10.38
C GLY A 228 -6.99 14.58 -9.65
N TYR A 229 -7.54 14.12 -8.53
CA TYR A 229 -8.45 14.85 -7.65
C TYR A 229 -7.68 15.67 -6.61
N THR A 230 -6.60 15.11 -6.07
CA THR A 230 -5.72 15.75 -5.09
C THR A 230 -5.06 17.00 -5.68
N PHE A 231 -4.58 16.91 -6.92
CA PHE A 231 -3.91 18.01 -7.63
C PHE A 231 -4.75 18.58 -8.76
N TYR A 232 -6.08 18.53 -8.61
CA TYR A 232 -7.01 19.13 -9.56
C TYR A 232 -6.74 20.63 -9.73
N ASN A 233 -6.74 21.09 -10.98
CA ASN A 233 -6.37 22.47 -11.31
C ASN A 233 -7.54 23.23 -11.96
N ARG A 234 -8.23 22.61 -12.92
CA ARG A 234 -9.28 23.29 -13.70
C ARG A 234 -10.26 22.31 -14.35
N PRO A 235 -11.42 22.80 -14.82
CA PRO A 235 -12.29 22.02 -15.70
C PRO A 235 -11.52 21.44 -16.89
N GLY A 236 -11.76 20.16 -17.19
CA GLY A 236 -11.03 19.42 -18.21
C GLY A 236 -9.73 18.75 -17.74
N SER A 237 -9.39 18.81 -16.44
CA SER A 237 -8.36 17.94 -15.86
C SER A 237 -8.73 16.46 -16.01
N LEU A 238 -7.71 15.64 -16.28
CA LEU A 238 -7.84 14.20 -16.47
C LEU A 238 -7.08 13.45 -15.37
N THR A 239 -7.53 12.25 -15.05
CA THR A 239 -6.78 11.23 -14.28
C THR A 239 -5.61 10.69 -15.11
N LEU A 240 -4.75 9.86 -14.49
CA LEU A 240 -3.58 9.27 -15.15
C LEU A 240 -3.93 8.40 -16.37
N ASP A 241 -5.09 7.76 -16.33
CA ASP A 241 -5.67 6.94 -17.40
C ASP A 241 -6.57 7.72 -18.37
N GLY A 242 -6.59 9.06 -18.26
CA GLY A 242 -7.27 9.94 -19.22
C GLY A 242 -8.77 10.13 -18.97
N ILE A 243 -9.30 9.73 -17.81
CA ILE A 243 -10.70 9.92 -17.44
C ILE A 243 -10.92 11.34 -16.90
N SER A 244 -12.06 11.94 -17.23
CA SER A 244 -12.41 13.27 -16.73
C SER A 244 -12.57 13.29 -15.21
N VAL A 245 -11.90 14.25 -14.56
CA VAL A 245 -12.01 14.45 -13.11
C VAL A 245 -13.34 15.12 -12.76
N PHE A 246 -14.09 14.53 -11.83
CA PHE A 246 -15.29 15.17 -11.28
C PHE A 246 -14.89 16.32 -10.35
N GLY A 247 -14.96 17.55 -10.87
CA GLY A 247 -14.48 18.75 -10.18
C GLY A 247 -15.05 18.96 -8.78
N GLY A 248 -16.33 18.60 -8.55
CA GLY A 248 -16.92 18.68 -7.21
C GLY A 248 -16.21 17.78 -6.19
N ALA A 249 -16.02 16.49 -6.52
CA ALA A 249 -15.31 15.55 -5.66
C ALA A 249 -13.85 15.98 -5.44
N ALA A 250 -13.21 16.52 -6.48
CA ALA A 250 -11.84 17.02 -6.40
C ALA A 250 -11.72 18.21 -5.43
N LEU A 251 -12.60 19.21 -5.56
CA LEU A 251 -12.61 20.37 -4.69
C LEU A 251 -12.89 19.98 -3.23
N SER A 252 -13.79 19.02 -2.97
CA SER A 252 -14.00 18.48 -1.61
C SER A 252 -12.74 17.84 -1.04
N LEU A 253 -12.06 16.97 -1.81
CA LEU A 253 -10.83 16.34 -1.37
C LEU A 253 -9.74 17.38 -1.08
N GLN A 254 -9.59 18.39 -1.94
CA GLN A 254 -8.66 19.49 -1.73
C GLN A 254 -8.98 20.29 -0.47
N ASP A 255 -10.25 20.58 -0.21
CA ASP A 255 -10.67 21.27 1.01
C ASP A 255 -10.38 20.44 2.26
N TYR A 256 -10.66 19.13 2.25
CA TYR A 256 -10.28 18.24 3.34
C TYR A 256 -8.78 18.24 3.59
N ILE A 257 -7.96 18.17 2.53
CA ILE A 257 -6.50 18.21 2.63
C ILE A 257 -6.02 19.55 3.20
N VAL A 258 -6.50 20.67 2.68
CA VAL A 258 -6.11 22.02 3.14
C VAL A 258 -6.50 22.24 4.60
N ASN A 259 -7.72 21.89 4.98
CA ASN A 259 -8.18 21.98 6.37
C ASN A 259 -7.29 21.13 7.28
N PHE A 260 -7.01 19.88 6.89
CA PHE A 260 -6.20 18.97 7.69
C PHE A 260 -4.78 19.50 7.89
N VAL A 261 -4.13 19.95 6.81
CA VAL A 261 -2.76 20.51 6.86
C VAL A 261 -2.71 21.76 7.75
N THR A 262 -3.71 22.64 7.67
CA THR A 262 -3.68 23.93 8.37
C THR A 262 -4.17 23.87 9.82
N THR A 263 -5.05 22.92 10.17
CA THR A 263 -5.73 22.91 11.48
C THR A 263 -5.62 21.60 12.25
N GLY A 264 -5.18 20.51 11.62
CA GLY A 264 -5.19 19.19 12.25
C GLY A 264 -6.49 18.40 12.09
N THR A 265 -7.52 18.97 11.48
CA THR A 265 -8.78 18.29 11.19
C THR A 265 -9.17 18.53 9.73
N PRO A 266 -9.71 17.55 9.00
CA PRO A 266 -10.17 17.77 7.62
C PRO A 266 -11.44 18.64 7.57
N ASN A 267 -12.13 18.84 8.69
CA ASN A 267 -13.41 19.56 8.74
C ASN A 267 -13.26 21.08 8.54
N GLY A 268 -14.23 21.67 7.84
CA GLY A 268 -14.29 23.10 7.56
C GLY A 268 -15.60 23.50 6.89
N ARG A 269 -15.81 24.80 6.65
CA ARG A 269 -17.11 25.35 6.21
C ARG A 269 -17.59 24.88 4.82
N ARG A 270 -16.68 24.39 3.97
CA ARG A 270 -16.94 24.06 2.56
C ARG A 270 -17.19 22.58 2.29
N VAL A 271 -17.07 21.73 3.30
CA VAL A 271 -17.12 20.28 3.16
C VAL A 271 -18.08 19.66 4.16
N PRO A 272 -18.73 18.52 3.83
CA PRO A 272 -19.46 17.71 4.80
C PRO A 272 -18.58 17.27 5.97
N ASP A 273 -19.21 16.86 7.07
CA ASP A 273 -18.50 16.30 8.22
C ASP A 273 -17.71 15.05 7.81
N PHE A 274 -16.42 15.07 8.16
CA PHE A 274 -15.49 13.97 8.04
C PHE A 274 -15.18 13.50 9.47
N PRO A 275 -15.87 12.45 9.93
CA PRO A 275 -15.75 11.98 11.31
C PRO A 275 -14.38 11.35 11.56
N VAL A 276 -13.99 11.36 12.84
CA VAL A 276 -12.84 10.58 13.31
C VAL A 276 -13.10 9.09 13.07
N TYR A 277 -12.06 8.34 12.69
CA TYR A 277 -12.17 6.88 12.54
C TYR A 277 -12.63 6.24 13.87
N GLY A 278 -11.90 6.55 14.95
CA GLY A 278 -12.33 6.25 16.32
C GLY A 278 -12.69 4.79 16.59
N SER A 279 -13.47 4.56 17.65
CA SER A 279 -13.99 3.23 18.01
C SER A 279 -15.06 2.72 17.04
N GLU A 280 -15.74 3.62 16.34
CA GLU A 280 -16.79 3.29 15.37
C GLU A 280 -16.22 2.83 14.02
N SER A 281 -14.91 3.01 13.80
CA SER A 281 -14.23 2.73 12.52
C SER A 281 -14.88 3.46 11.34
N ASN A 282 -15.24 4.73 11.54
CA ASN A 282 -15.90 5.53 10.50
C ASN A 282 -14.97 5.78 9.31
N VAL A 283 -15.49 5.57 8.10
CA VAL A 283 -14.81 5.93 6.84
C VAL A 283 -15.72 6.84 6.01
N LEU A 284 -15.14 7.90 5.45
CA LEU A 284 -15.82 8.78 4.50
C LEU A 284 -15.61 8.27 3.07
N SER A 285 -16.68 7.94 2.36
CA SER A 285 -16.66 7.64 0.92
C SER A 285 -16.61 8.95 0.13
N ILE A 286 -15.61 9.15 -0.72
CA ILE A 286 -15.56 10.25 -1.70
C ILE A 286 -15.96 9.67 -3.05
N ASN A 287 -17.16 10.02 -3.52
CA ASN A 287 -17.73 9.52 -4.78
C ASN A 287 -18.11 10.68 -5.72
N SER A 288 -18.66 10.36 -6.90
CA SER A 288 -19.01 11.34 -7.94
C SER A 288 -20.14 12.31 -7.55
N SER A 289 -20.90 12.02 -6.49
CA SER A 289 -22.06 12.81 -6.05
C SER A 289 -21.72 13.91 -5.03
N PHE A 290 -20.43 14.25 -4.84
CA PHE A 290 -19.90 15.29 -3.94
C PHE A 290 -20.10 15.04 -2.43
N LEU A 291 -21.28 14.57 -2.01
CA LEU A 291 -21.63 14.30 -0.64
C LEU A 291 -20.95 13.02 -0.18
N GLY A 292 -19.92 13.17 0.65
CA GLY A 292 -19.23 12.01 1.19
C GLY A 292 -20.16 11.21 2.10
N THR A 293 -20.33 9.92 1.82
CA THR A 293 -21.17 9.04 2.64
C THR A 293 -20.31 8.44 3.74
N VAL A 294 -20.72 8.58 5.00
CA VAL A 294 -20.06 7.93 6.13
C VAL A 294 -20.59 6.51 6.28
N SER A 295 -19.70 5.55 6.43
CA SER A 295 -20.03 4.16 6.76
C SER A 295 -19.01 3.57 7.73
N VAL A 296 -19.32 2.39 8.29
CA VAL A 296 -18.32 1.61 9.01
C VAL A 296 -17.34 1.03 7.98
N ASP A 297 -16.05 1.21 8.23
CA ASP A 297 -14.98 0.69 7.40
C ASP A 297 -15.16 -0.83 7.16
N PRO A 298 -15.34 -1.28 5.89
CA PRO A 298 -15.50 -2.70 5.59
C PRO A 298 -14.31 -3.55 6.06
N LEU A 299 -13.10 -2.97 6.11
CA LEU A 299 -11.93 -3.65 6.66
C LEU A 299 -12.08 -3.90 8.18
N ALA A 300 -12.97 -3.15 8.84
CA ALA A 300 -13.30 -3.30 10.25
C ALA A 300 -14.21 -4.45 10.61
N LEU A 301 -15.09 -4.79 9.68
CA LEU A 301 -16.06 -5.86 9.83
C LEU A 301 -15.43 -7.24 9.54
N ARG A 302 -14.26 -7.24 8.89
CA ARG A 302 -13.58 -8.41 8.34
C ARG A 302 -12.34 -8.81 9.14
N GLY A 303 -12.04 -10.12 9.16
CA GLY A 303 -10.92 -10.71 9.90
C GLY A 303 -9.58 -10.67 9.16
N GLN A 304 -9.60 -10.44 7.85
CA GLN A 304 -8.48 -10.56 6.92
C GLN A 304 -7.29 -9.68 7.34
N CYS A 305 -7.52 -8.39 7.61
CA CYS A 305 -6.43 -7.52 8.04
C CYS A 305 -5.80 -8.00 9.36
N LYS A 306 -6.58 -8.51 10.32
CA LYS A 306 -6.00 -9.06 11.56
C LYS A 306 -5.14 -10.29 11.28
N TRP A 307 -5.49 -11.10 10.28
CA TRP A 307 -4.69 -12.24 9.84
C TRP A 307 -3.40 -11.78 9.14
N TRP A 308 -3.49 -10.88 8.17
CA TRP A 308 -2.33 -10.29 7.49
C TRP A 308 -1.35 -9.62 8.45
N GLN A 309 -1.86 -8.99 9.51
CA GLN A 309 -1.04 -8.30 10.52
C GLN A 309 -0.13 -9.26 11.31
N LYS A 310 -0.48 -10.56 11.41
CA LYS A 310 0.36 -11.57 12.05
C LYS A 310 1.61 -11.91 11.25
N ALA A 311 1.56 -11.66 9.94
CA ALA A 311 2.66 -11.86 9.02
C ALA A 311 3.15 -13.34 8.95
N LEU A 312 2.20 -14.26 8.70
CA LEU A 312 2.45 -15.72 8.66
C LEU A 312 2.91 -16.24 7.28
N TYR A 313 3.23 -15.35 6.36
CA TYR A 313 3.45 -15.63 4.92
C TYR A 313 4.93 -15.66 4.53
N TYR A 314 5.81 -15.95 5.48
CA TYR A 314 7.25 -16.08 5.29
C TYR A 314 7.92 -16.97 6.33
#